data_AF-A0A3R7JMT2-F1
#
_entry.id   AF-A0A3R7JMT2-F1
#
_cell.length_a   1.000
_cell.length_b   1.000
_cell.length_c   1.000
_cell.angle_alpha   90.00
_cell.angle_beta   90.00
_cell.angle_gamma   90.00
#
_symmetry.space_group_name_H-M   'P 1'
#
loop_
_entity.id
_entity.type
_entity.pdbx_description
1 polymer ?
#
loop_
_entity_poly.entity_id
_entity_poly.type
_entity_poly.pdbx_seq_one_letter_code
_entity_poly.pdbx_strand_id
1 'polypeptide(L)'
;MNRSLVSELLVSAFLTILVWFEFWGGRVPRDINATILLTGFIGGISLTIVGLAVRQRSEVKKLTANDFPLVVIMIGLVLIGLILFPSGLPVTVEVGLIVFIWAWPLGKVIERYRQAPRRE
;
A
#
# COMPACT_ATOMS: atom_id res chain seq x y z
N MET A 1 -1.96 5.79 21.53
CA MET A 1 -1.87 5.50 20.08
C MET A 1 -0.39 5.28 19.73
N ASN A 2 0.00 4.14 19.14
CA ASN A 2 1.41 3.88 18.82
C ASN A 2 1.91 4.91 17.81
N ARG A 3 3.01 5.60 18.12
CA ARG A 3 3.63 6.58 17.22
C ARG A 3 3.94 6.01 15.83
N SER A 4 4.31 4.72 15.73
CA SER A 4 4.61 4.11 14.42
C SER A 4 3.38 3.94 13.53
N LEU A 5 2.21 3.61 14.10
CA LEU A 5 0.97 3.50 13.31
C LEU A 5 0.55 4.86 12.73
N VAL A 6 0.72 5.93 13.51
CA VAL A 6 0.41 7.30 13.06
C VAL A 6 1.34 7.72 11.92
N SER A 7 2.65 7.45 12.04
CA SER A 7 3.60 7.75 10.96
C SER A 7 3.33 6.92 9.71
N GLU A 8 2.96 5.64 9.85
CA GLU A 8 2.63 4.79 8.70
C GLU A 8 1.36 5.27 7.98
N LEU A 9 0.33 5.67 8.73
CA LEU A 9 -0.89 6.25 8.16
C LEU A 9 -0.62 7.58 7.45
N LEU A 10 0.25 8.43 8.02
CA LEU A 10 0.66 9.69 7.39
C LEU A 10 1.44 9.43 6.09
N VAL A 11 2.33 8.44 6.07
CA VAL A 11 3.06 8.03 4.85
C VAL A 11 2.09 7.48 3.81
N SER A 12 1.14 6.63 4.20
CA SER A 12 0.11 6.13 3.28
C SER A 12 -0.75 7.25 2.71
N ALA A 13 -1.15 8.22 3.53
CA ALA A 13 -1.88 9.41 3.07
C ALA A 13 -1.04 10.24 2.10
N PHE A 14 0.24 10.49 2.43
CA PHE A 14 1.16 11.23 1.57
C PHE A 14 1.35 10.55 0.21
N LEU A 15 1.57 9.23 0.19
CA LEU A 15 1.70 8.47 -1.05
C LEU A 15 0.40 8.45 -1.85
N THR A 16 -0.76 8.40 -1.19
CA THR A 16 -2.06 8.50 -1.86
C THR A 16 -2.24 9.86 -2.52
N ILE A 17 -1.85 10.94 -1.83
CA ILE A 17 -1.88 12.31 -2.38
C ILE A 17 -0.92 12.41 -3.58
N LEU A 18 0.27 11.82 -3.48
CA LEU A 18 1.25 11.81 -4.55
C LEU A 18 0.70 11.07 -5.77
N VAL A 19 0.05 9.93 -5.56
CA VAL A 19 -0.63 9.20 -6.64
C VAL A 19 -1.76 10.04 -7.25
N TRP A 20 -2.56 10.69 -6.43
CA TRP A 20 -3.65 11.56 -6.86
C TRP A 20 -3.18 12.78 -7.68
N PHE A 21 -2.08 13.39 -7.30
CA PHE A 21 -1.54 14.53 -8.03
C PHE A 21 -0.84 14.10 -9.31
N GLU A 22 0.03 13.10 -9.26
CA GLU A 22 0.87 12.74 -10.41
C GLU A 22 0.16 11.89 -11.44
N PHE A 23 -0.62 10.90 -11.02
CA PHE A 23 -1.29 10.00 -11.96
C PHE A 23 -2.66 10.54 -12.38
N TRP A 24 -3.36 11.17 -11.45
CA TRP A 24 -4.75 11.60 -11.65
C TRP A 24 -4.88 13.10 -11.96
N GLY A 25 -3.78 13.86 -11.93
CA GLY A 25 -3.79 15.29 -12.22
C GLY A 25 -4.70 16.09 -11.29
N GLY A 26 -4.91 15.60 -10.06
CA GLY A 26 -5.80 16.24 -9.10
C GLY A 26 -7.29 15.89 -9.24
N ARG A 27 -7.68 14.94 -10.11
CA ARG A 27 -9.08 14.58 -10.37
C ARG A 27 -9.28 13.08 -10.48
N VAL A 28 -10.40 12.58 -9.96
CA VAL A 28 -10.77 11.17 -10.18
C VAL A 28 -10.89 10.89 -11.69
N PRO A 29 -10.26 9.81 -12.21
CA PRO A 29 -10.40 9.40 -13.60
C PRO A 29 -11.88 9.17 -13.93
N ARG A 30 -12.35 9.76 -15.03
CA ARG A 30 -13.75 9.66 -15.45
C ARG A 30 -14.14 8.25 -15.87
N ASP A 31 -13.16 7.44 -16.22
CA ASP A 31 -13.35 6.10 -16.77
C ASP A 31 -13.38 5.02 -15.68
N ILE A 32 -13.42 5.40 -14.40
CA ILE A 32 -13.58 4.45 -13.30
C ILE A 32 -14.93 3.74 -13.45
N ASN A 33 -14.86 2.43 -13.63
CA ASN A 33 -16.01 1.54 -13.58
C ASN A 33 -15.85 0.51 -12.45
N ALA A 34 -16.94 -0.20 -12.14
CA ALA A 34 -16.94 -1.22 -11.09
C ALA A 34 -15.90 -2.33 -11.35
N THR A 35 -15.67 -2.71 -12.61
CA THR A 35 -14.70 -3.74 -13.00
C THR A 35 -13.27 -3.32 -12.69
N ILE A 36 -12.90 -2.08 -12.96
CA ILE A 36 -11.59 -1.46 -12.69
C ILE A 36 -11.35 -1.39 -11.18
N LEU A 37 -12.38 -0.99 -10.43
CA LEU A 37 -12.31 -1.01 -8.96
C LEU A 37 -12.11 -2.42 -8.43
N LEU A 38 -12.86 -3.42 -8.93
CA LEU A 38 -12.75 -4.80 -8.47
C LEU A 38 -11.38 -5.40 -8.80
N THR A 39 -10.91 -5.24 -10.03
CA THR A 39 -9.62 -5.79 -10.48
C THR A 39 -8.44 -5.09 -9.80
N GLY A 40 -8.50 -3.76 -9.67
CA GLY A 40 -7.52 -3.00 -8.91
C GLY A 40 -7.49 -3.44 -7.44
N PHE A 41 -8.65 -3.59 -6.81
CA PHE A 41 -8.76 -4.04 -5.43
C PHE A 41 -8.20 -5.46 -5.22
N ILE A 42 -8.58 -6.42 -6.06
CA ILE A 42 -8.07 -7.80 -5.99
C ILE A 42 -6.55 -7.81 -6.22
N GLY A 43 -6.05 -7.04 -7.19
CA GLY A 43 -4.62 -6.91 -7.47
C GLY A 43 -3.85 -6.32 -6.28
N GLY A 44 -4.34 -5.22 -5.71
CA GLY A 44 -3.74 -4.56 -4.56
C GLY A 44 -3.70 -5.44 -3.31
N ILE A 45 -4.79 -6.17 -3.04
CA ILE A 45 -4.82 -7.16 -1.96
C ILE A 45 -3.84 -8.31 -2.21
N SER A 46 -3.80 -8.85 -3.43
CA SER A 46 -2.90 -9.96 -3.77
C SER A 46 -1.44 -9.58 -3.58
N LEU A 47 -1.04 -8.38 -4.04
CA LEU A 47 0.29 -7.81 -3.79
C LEU A 47 0.58 -7.63 -2.30
N THR A 48 -0.41 -7.19 -1.52
CA THR A 48 -0.28 -7.02 -0.08
C THR A 48 -0.03 -8.37 0.61
N ILE A 49 -0.80 -9.40 0.26
CA ILE A 49 -0.66 -10.76 0.78
C ILE A 49 0.73 -11.32 0.45
N VAL A 50 1.20 -11.15 -0.80
CA VAL A 50 2.54 -11.58 -1.22
C VAL A 50 3.61 -10.83 -0.43
N GLY A 51 3.49 -9.51 -0.26
CA GLY A 51 4.43 -8.71 0.53
C GLY A 51 4.49 -9.13 2.00
N LEU A 52 3.34 -9.42 2.61
CA LEU A 52 3.24 -9.97 3.97
C LEU A 52 3.87 -11.37 4.08
N ALA A 53 3.63 -12.24 3.10
CA ALA A 53 4.20 -13.58 3.05
C ALA A 53 5.73 -13.55 2.88
N VAL A 54 6.25 -12.62 2.07
CA VAL A 54 7.70 -12.40 1.92
C VAL A 54 8.30 -11.89 3.23
N ARG A 55 7.63 -10.97 3.94
CA ARG A 55 8.08 -10.46 5.25
C ARG A 55 8.13 -11.54 6.33
N GLN A 56 7.28 -12.57 6.24
CA GLN A 56 7.31 -13.71 7.16
C GLN A 56 8.56 -14.59 6.98
N ARG A 57 9.27 -14.53 5.85
CA ARG A 57 10.56 -15.23 5.71
C ARG A 57 11.60 -14.59 6.64
N SER A 58 12.12 -15.42 7.54
CA SER A 58 13.06 -15.10 8.63
C SER A 58 14.20 -14.13 8.27
N GLU A 59 14.76 -14.23 7.06
CA GLU A 59 15.88 -13.37 6.64
C GLU A 59 15.50 -11.91 6.42
N VAL A 60 14.28 -11.64 5.92
CA VAL A 60 13.76 -10.28 5.70
C VAL A 60 13.35 -9.64 7.03
N LYS A 61 12.98 -10.45 8.03
CA LYS A 61 12.57 -10.01 9.36
C LYS A 61 13.70 -9.29 10.12
N LYS A 62 14.97 -9.65 9.86
CA LYS A 62 16.15 -8.97 10.43
C LYS A 62 16.45 -7.63 9.75
N LEU A 63 16.27 -7.50 8.44
CA LEU A 63 16.39 -6.21 7.74
C LEU A 63 15.22 -5.27 8.06
N THR A 64 14.02 -5.81 8.23
CA THR A 64 12.78 -5.05 8.49
C THR A 64 12.47 -4.87 9.97
N ALA A 65 13.48 -5.00 10.84
CA ALA A 65 13.37 -4.70 12.27
C ALA A 65 13.09 -3.21 12.51
N ASN A 66 13.45 -2.36 11.54
CA ASN A 66 13.00 -1.00 11.41
C ASN A 66 11.93 -0.95 10.30
N ASP A 67 10.84 -0.20 10.45
CA ASP A 67 9.80 -0.07 9.40
C ASP A 67 10.28 0.70 8.15
N PHE A 68 11.46 1.33 8.26
CA PHE A 68 12.09 2.18 7.24
C PHE A 68 12.39 1.51 5.88
N PRO A 69 12.96 0.29 5.79
CA PRO A 69 13.27 -0.37 4.51
C PRO A 69 12.01 -0.67 3.71
N LEU A 70 10.88 -0.90 4.38
CA LEU A 70 9.64 -1.25 3.70
C LEU A 70 9.00 -0.02 3.06
N VAL A 71 9.08 1.13 3.73
CA VAL A 71 8.74 2.42 3.13
C VAL A 71 9.64 2.73 1.94
N VAL A 72 10.94 2.46 2.05
CA VAL A 72 11.89 2.63 0.93
C VAL A 72 11.56 1.70 -0.25
N ILE A 73 11.18 0.44 0.00
CA ILE A 73 10.73 -0.49 -1.04
C ILE A 73 9.44 0.01 -1.69
N MET A 74 8.48 0.52 -0.91
CA MET A 74 7.23 1.09 -1.42
C MET A 74 7.49 2.31 -2.31
N ILE A 75 8.32 3.25 -1.85
CA ILE A 75 8.75 4.41 -2.62
C ILE A 75 9.47 3.94 -3.90
N GLY A 76 10.35 2.95 -3.79
CA GLY A 76 11.05 2.36 -4.92
C GLY A 76 10.10 1.77 -5.96
N LEU A 77 9.07 1.03 -5.54
CA LEU A 77 8.03 0.48 -6.42
C LEU A 77 7.24 1.57 -7.14
N VAL A 78 6.89 2.65 -6.43
CA VAL A 78 6.20 3.81 -7.02
C VAL A 78 7.09 4.52 -8.04
N LEU A 79 8.37 4.74 -7.71
CA LEU A 79 9.35 5.37 -8.61
C LEU A 79 9.61 4.49 -9.85
N ILE A 80 9.74 3.18 -9.67
CA ILE A 80 9.88 2.22 -10.78
C ILE A 80 8.64 2.28 -11.68
N GLY A 81 7.44 2.35 -11.10
CA GLY A 81 6.20 2.55 -11.84
C GLY A 81 6.17 3.84 -12.66
N LEU A 82 6.61 4.96 -12.06
CA LEU A 82 6.72 6.26 -12.75
C LEU A 82 7.75 6.24 -13.89
N ILE A 83 8.89 5.55 -13.72
CA ILE A 83 9.94 5.47 -14.73
C ILE A 83 9.53 4.55 -15.89
N LEU A 84 8.91 3.41 -15.60
CA LEU A 84 8.50 2.44 -16.62
C LEU A 84 7.26 2.87 -17.40
N PHE A 85 6.39 3.66 -16.78
CA PHE A 85 5.14 4.13 -17.40
C PHE A 85 5.06 5.66 -17.38
N PRO A 86 5.89 6.35 -18.19
CA PRO A 86 5.91 7.81 -18.25
C PRO A 86 4.60 8.41 -18.79
N SER A 87 3.81 7.60 -19.51
CA SER A 87 2.50 7.98 -20.03
C SER A 87 1.36 7.89 -19.00
N GLY A 88 1.68 7.53 -17.75
CA GLY A 88 0.71 7.18 -16.72
C GLY A 88 0.47 5.67 -16.65
N LEU A 89 0.06 5.19 -15.48
CA LEU A 89 -0.32 3.80 -15.28
C LEU A 89 -1.77 3.60 -15.74
N PRO A 90 -2.18 2.37 -16.10
CA PRO A 90 -3.60 2.08 -16.25
C PRO A 90 -4.32 2.37 -14.92
N VAL A 91 -5.49 3.00 -14.97
CA VAL A 91 -6.29 3.36 -13.77
C VAL A 91 -6.49 2.16 -12.83
N THR A 92 -6.62 0.94 -13.38
CA THR A 92 -6.68 -0.31 -12.61
C THR A 92 -5.46 -0.54 -11.72
N VAL A 93 -4.25 -0.26 -12.23
CA VAL A 93 -3.00 -0.42 -11.49
C VAL A 93 -2.86 0.66 -10.43
N GLU A 94 -3.28 1.88 -10.73
CA GLU A 94 -3.26 3.02 -9.79
C GLU A 94 -4.20 2.76 -8.60
N VAL A 95 -5.42 2.29 -8.87
CA VAL A 95 -6.36 1.84 -7.83
C VAL A 95 -5.76 0.70 -7.02
N GLY A 96 -5.10 -0.27 -7.66
CA GLY A 96 -4.41 -1.35 -6.96
C GLY A 96 -3.27 -0.88 -6.06
N LEU A 97 -2.53 0.13 -6.49
CA LEU A 97 -1.49 0.81 -5.71
C LEU A 97 -2.08 1.49 -4.47
N ILE A 98 -3.18 2.24 -4.62
CA ILE A 98 -3.88 2.86 -3.48
C ILE A 98 -4.34 1.79 -2.50
N VAL A 99 -4.96 0.73 -2.99
CA VAL A 99 -5.42 -0.39 -2.15
C VAL A 99 -4.24 -1.03 -1.42
N PHE A 100 -3.11 -1.24 -2.09
CA PHE A 100 -1.89 -1.76 -1.49
C PHE A 100 -1.32 -0.83 -0.40
N ILE A 101 -1.23 0.48 -0.68
CA ILE A 101 -0.76 1.51 0.25
C ILE A 101 -1.57 1.53 1.55
N TRP A 102 -2.88 1.33 1.46
CA TRP A 102 -3.79 1.34 2.61
C TRP A 102 -3.94 -0.03 3.29
N ALA A 103 -3.86 -1.12 2.53
CA ALA A 103 -3.96 -2.47 3.07
C ALA A 103 -2.80 -2.79 4.04
N TRP A 104 -1.65 -2.14 3.86
CA TRP A 104 -0.49 -2.32 4.74
C TRP A 104 -0.72 -1.90 6.21
N PRO A 105 -1.00 -0.61 6.52
CA PRO A 105 -1.29 -0.19 7.90
C PRO A 105 -2.56 -0.87 8.44
N LEU A 106 -3.56 -1.12 7.59
CA LEU A 106 -4.78 -1.84 8.00
C LEU A 106 -4.50 -3.28 8.40
N GLY A 107 -3.61 -3.99 7.68
CA GLY A 107 -3.18 -5.34 8.04
C GLY A 107 -2.56 -5.40 9.43
N LYS A 108 -1.70 -4.43 9.77
CA LYS A 108 -1.13 -4.33 11.13
C LYS A 108 -2.18 -4.03 12.19
N VAL A 109 -3.19 -3.22 11.90
CA VAL A 109 -4.31 -2.94 12.82
C VAL A 109 -5.11 -4.22 13.07
N ILE A 110 -5.46 -4.96 12.02
CA ILE A 110 -6.21 -6.23 12.12
C ILE A 110 -5.42 -7.27 12.94
N GLU A 111 -4.11 -7.39 12.69
CA GLU A 111 -3.24 -8.31 13.42
C GLU A 111 -3.17 -7.96 14.91
N ARG A 112 -3.13 -6.67 15.26
CA ARG A 112 -3.24 -6.22 16.66
C ARG A 112 -4.59 -6.53 17.29
N TYR A 113 -5.69 -6.33 16.58
CA TYR A 113 -7.03 -6.70 17.08
C TYR A 113 -7.17 -8.20 17.32
N ARG A 114 -6.58 -9.03 16.45
CA ARG A 114 -6.55 -10.48 16.60
C ARG A 114 -5.70 -10.93 17.81
N GLN A 115 -4.64 -10.19 18.14
CA GLN A 115 -3.77 -10.47 19.30
C GLN A 115 -4.23 -9.80 20.60
N ALA A 116 -5.24 -8.93 20.56
CA ALA A 116 -5.82 -8.37 21.77
C ALA A 116 -6.44 -9.52 22.60
N PRO A 117 -6.03 -9.72 23.86
CA PRO A 117 -6.60 -10.78 24.68
C PRO A 117 -8.11 -10.56 24.76
N ARG A 118 -8.90 -11.60 24.47
CA ARG A 118 -10.32 -11.61 24.87
C ARG A 118 -10.32 -11.30 26.35
N ARG A 119 -10.78 -10.11 26.72
CA ARG A 119 -11.11 -9.82 28.10
C ARG A 119 -12.37 -10.62 28.39
N GLU A 120 -12.17 -11.76 29.03
CA GLU A 120 -13.21 -12.46 29.79
C GLU A 120 -13.70 -11.57 30.93
#